data_AF-R6YSR5-F1
#
_entry.id   AF-R6YSR5-F1
#
_cell.length_a   1.000
_cell.length_b   1.000
_cell.length_c   1.000
_cell.angle_alpha   90.00
_cell.angle_beta   90.00
_cell.angle_gamma   90.00
#
_symmetry.space_group_name_H-M   'P 1'
#
loop_
_entity.id
_entity.type
_entity.pdbx_description
1 polymer ?
#
loop_
_entity_poly.entity_id
_entity_poly.type
_entity_poly.pdbx_seq_one_letter_code
_entity_poly.pdbx_strand_id
1 'polypeptide(L)'
;MSSYSKKKSCDFVVTAENTGKVLALSQRFLPDALYCFTLKHFSNLLKKEDCTVGANVSKKSKKRQVGKHFRPNIKKQKPRRLKLRPLEPHEKEMAEAHHTLVLRFLRVNGLPMEDYYDVVIFRYLLAVEKWFRRPDLYRYGFTSIAWAAMSSALSHEREKQRRRPQTVSLEEPIPGCDGLTWGDAITQRNLTYTPYLLEAAV
;
A
#
# COMPACT_ATOMS: atom_id res chain seq x y z
N MET A 1 -30.51 2.65 -49.25
CA MET A 1 -29.17 2.56 -49.88
C MET A 1 -28.14 2.83 -48.78
N SER A 2 -27.74 1.83 -48.00
CA SER A 2 -26.69 0.83 -48.31
C SER A 2 -25.38 1.48 -48.75
N SER A 3 -24.35 1.43 -47.90
CA SER A 3 -23.16 0.65 -48.25
C SER A 3 -22.19 0.51 -47.06
N TYR A 4 -22.05 -0.72 -46.58
CA TYR A 4 -20.85 -1.23 -45.92
C TYR A 4 -19.74 -1.37 -46.97
N SER A 5 -18.49 -1.00 -46.66
CA SER A 5 -17.34 -1.43 -47.47
C SER A 5 -16.16 -1.85 -46.62
N LYS A 6 -15.92 -3.17 -46.65
CA LYS A 6 -14.71 -3.89 -46.23
C LYS A 6 -13.51 -3.40 -47.04
N LYS A 7 -12.34 -3.25 -46.41
CA LYS A 7 -11.07 -3.70 -46.99
C LYS A 7 -10.17 -4.33 -45.93
N LYS A 8 -9.96 -5.62 -46.11
CA LYS A 8 -8.87 -6.42 -45.55
C LYS A 8 -7.56 -6.06 -46.27
N SER A 9 -6.46 -6.57 -45.72
CA SER A 9 -5.21 -6.96 -46.38
C SER A 9 -4.00 -6.10 -46.00
N CYS A 10 -3.25 -6.60 -45.02
CA CYS A 10 -1.79 -6.55 -45.02
C CYS A 10 -1.31 -7.87 -44.42
N ASP A 11 -0.96 -8.81 -45.31
CA ASP A 11 -0.29 -10.06 -45.00
C ASP A 11 1.13 -9.76 -44.51
N PHE A 12 1.47 -10.16 -43.29
CA PHE A 12 2.86 -10.28 -42.87
C PHE A 12 3.19 -11.78 -42.75
N VAL A 13 3.80 -12.28 -43.81
CA VAL A 13 4.33 -13.64 -43.89
C VAL A 13 5.61 -13.68 -43.04
N VAL A 14 5.55 -14.33 -41.88
CA VAL A 14 6.76 -14.75 -41.15
C VAL A 14 7.14 -16.13 -41.66
N THR A 15 8.24 -16.19 -42.40
CA THR A 15 8.90 -17.43 -42.78
C THR A 15 9.33 -18.18 -41.52
N ALA A 16 8.91 -19.45 -41.46
CA ALA A 16 9.27 -20.41 -40.43
C ALA A 16 10.48 -21.22 -40.90
N GLU A 17 11.46 -21.41 -40.01
CA GLU A 17 12.42 -22.52 -39.98
C GLU A 17 13.13 -22.47 -38.61
N ASN A 18 12.55 -23.10 -37.59
CA ASN A 18 12.91 -24.41 -37.04
C ASN A 18 14.26 -24.49 -36.31
N THR A 19 14.16 -24.69 -34.98
CA THR A 19 14.85 -25.69 -34.11
C THR A 19 15.29 -25.05 -32.78
N GLY A 20 14.88 -25.51 -31.59
CA GLY A 20 14.01 -26.58 -31.17
C GLY A 20 13.62 -26.38 -29.69
N LYS A 21 12.42 -26.86 -29.34
CA LYS A 21 11.94 -27.46 -28.07
C LYS A 21 12.64 -26.97 -26.78
N VAL A 22 11.93 -26.54 -25.75
CA VAL A 22 11.23 -27.46 -24.83
C VAL A 22 10.29 -26.64 -23.92
N LEU A 23 9.02 -27.05 -23.93
CA LEU A 23 7.95 -26.86 -22.92
C LEU A 23 7.16 -25.54 -22.87
N ALA A 24 6.14 -25.50 -23.71
CA ALA A 24 4.81 -25.09 -23.30
C ALA A 24 4.33 -25.97 -22.14
N LEU A 25 4.08 -25.38 -20.97
CA LEU A 25 3.11 -25.90 -20.01
C LEU A 25 2.44 -24.74 -19.28
N SER A 26 1.10 -24.74 -19.37
CA SER A 26 0.22 -24.31 -18.29
C SER A 26 0.02 -22.80 -18.11
N GLN A 27 -0.68 -22.22 -19.07
CA GLN A 27 -1.81 -21.34 -18.77
C GLN A 27 -2.83 -22.15 -17.94
N ARG A 28 -2.71 -22.11 -16.61
CA ARG A 28 -3.70 -22.66 -15.66
C ARG A 28 -3.91 -21.66 -14.53
N PHE A 29 -5.01 -20.92 -14.67
CA PHE A 29 -6.06 -20.86 -13.65
C PHE A 29 -5.59 -21.22 -12.23
N LEU A 30 -5.11 -20.21 -11.49
CA LEU A 30 -4.90 -20.31 -10.04
C LEU A 30 -6.13 -19.68 -9.37
N PRO A 31 -6.82 -20.38 -8.44
CA PRO A 31 -8.09 -19.93 -7.89
C PRO A 31 -7.93 -18.61 -7.13
N ASP A 32 -8.65 -17.59 -7.62
CA ASP A 32 -8.58 -16.18 -7.24
C ASP A 32 -8.83 -15.89 -5.74
N ALA A 33 -9.34 -16.85 -4.97
CA ALA A 33 -9.71 -16.67 -3.56
C ALA A 33 -8.62 -17.10 -2.56
N LEU A 34 -7.77 -18.09 -2.88
CA LEU A 34 -6.82 -18.65 -1.89
C LEU A 34 -5.49 -17.88 -1.80
N TYR A 35 -5.10 -17.15 -2.85
CA TYR A 35 -3.90 -16.30 -2.80
C TYR A 35 -4.07 -15.07 -1.88
N CYS A 36 -5.30 -14.56 -1.74
CA CYS A 36 -5.60 -13.44 -0.84
C CYS A 36 -5.48 -13.82 0.65
N PHE A 37 -5.70 -15.09 1.00
CA PHE A 37 -5.67 -15.55 2.40
C PHE A 37 -4.24 -15.75 2.93
N THR A 38 -3.31 -16.25 2.09
CA THR A 38 -1.89 -16.41 2.44
C THR A 38 -1.14 -15.07 2.47
N LEU A 39 -1.58 -14.06 1.71
CA LEU A 39 -0.94 -12.73 1.67
C LEU A 39 -1.20 -11.85 2.90
N LYS A 40 -2.37 -11.98 3.57
CA LYS A 40 -2.61 -11.30 4.86
C LYS A 40 -1.65 -11.80 5.95
N HIS A 41 -1.34 -13.09 5.93
CA HIS A 41 -0.34 -13.68 6.82
C HIS A 41 1.10 -13.23 6.45
N PHE A 42 1.41 -13.10 5.16
CA PHE A 42 2.73 -12.68 4.66
C PHE A 42 3.04 -11.18 4.90
N SER A 43 2.04 -10.30 4.87
CA SER A 43 2.19 -8.88 5.24
C SER A 43 2.74 -8.71 6.68
N ASN A 44 2.33 -9.60 7.59
CA ASN A 44 2.84 -9.62 8.96
C ASN A 44 4.29 -10.15 9.07
N LEU A 45 4.77 -10.94 8.09
CA LEU A 45 6.14 -11.46 8.03
C LEU A 45 7.14 -10.42 7.51
N LEU A 46 6.76 -9.56 6.56
CA LEU A 46 7.62 -8.44 6.11
C LEU A 46 7.84 -7.35 7.19
N LYS A 47 7.04 -7.35 8.28
CA LYS A 47 7.32 -6.56 9.49
C LYS A 47 8.32 -7.22 10.45
N LYS A 48 8.60 -8.52 10.31
CA LYS A 48 9.49 -9.29 11.18
C LYS A 48 10.92 -9.45 10.64
N GLU A 49 11.14 -9.29 9.33
CA GLU A 49 12.41 -9.72 8.70
C GLU A 49 13.53 -8.66 8.57
N ASP A 50 13.41 -7.49 9.19
CA ASP A 50 14.59 -6.64 9.40
C ASP A 50 15.35 -7.09 10.66
N CYS A 51 15.90 -8.32 10.67
CA CYS A 51 16.94 -8.80 11.60
C CYS A 51 17.41 -10.22 11.24
N THR A 52 18.31 -10.39 10.27
CA THR A 52 19.34 -11.45 10.30
C THR A 52 20.56 -11.04 9.46
N VAL A 53 21.52 -10.34 10.08
CA VAL A 53 22.93 -10.45 9.68
C VAL A 53 23.57 -11.33 10.76
N GLY A 54 24.06 -12.49 10.34
CA GLY A 54 24.43 -13.60 11.21
C GLY A 54 25.82 -13.50 11.84
N ALA A 55 26.02 -14.35 12.85
CA ALA A 55 27.23 -15.15 13.06
C ALA A 55 26.97 -16.10 14.24
N ASN A 56 27.02 -17.40 13.97
CA ASN A 56 27.08 -18.44 15.00
C ASN A 56 28.49 -18.46 15.60
N VAL A 57 28.63 -18.21 16.89
CA VAL A 57 29.82 -18.59 17.68
C VAL A 57 29.36 -19.26 18.97
N SER A 58 30.08 -20.33 19.32
CA SER A 58 29.78 -21.41 20.25
C SER A 58 29.23 -21.06 21.64
N LYS A 59 28.40 -21.99 22.12
CA LYS A 59 27.80 -22.10 23.45
C LYS A 59 28.85 -22.01 24.58
N LYS A 60 28.57 -21.17 25.58
CA LYS A 60 28.98 -21.45 26.97
C LYS A 60 27.79 -21.18 27.90
N SER A 61 27.26 -22.26 28.44
CA SER A 61 26.25 -22.32 29.48
C SER A 61 26.72 -21.62 30.76
N LYS A 62 26.03 -20.55 31.18
CA LYS A 62 26.07 -20.04 32.56
C LYS A 62 24.64 -19.82 33.08
N LYS A 63 24.44 -20.32 34.30
CA LYS A 63 23.18 -20.41 35.05
C LYS A 63 22.44 -19.06 35.16
N ARG A 64 21.12 -19.20 35.21
CA ARG A 64 20.09 -18.16 35.42
C ARG A 64 20.35 -17.36 36.70
N GLN A 65 20.34 -16.04 36.60
CA GLN A 65 19.88 -15.15 37.66
C GLN A 65 18.74 -14.31 37.07
N VAL A 66 17.54 -14.41 37.63
CA VAL A 66 16.35 -13.69 37.18
C VAL A 66 16.45 -12.24 37.66
N GLY A 67 17.26 -11.46 36.95
CA GLY A 67 17.29 -10.01 37.05
C GLY A 67 16.07 -9.42 36.35
N LYS A 68 15.55 -8.32 36.90
CA LYS A 68 14.47 -7.48 36.32
C LYS A 68 14.68 -7.36 34.81
N HIS A 69 13.65 -7.67 34.03
CA HIS A 69 13.63 -7.66 32.56
C HIS A 69 14.52 -6.57 31.96
N PHE A 70 15.78 -6.90 31.64
CA PHE A 70 16.65 -5.98 30.92
C PHE A 70 16.12 -5.94 29.49
N ARG A 71 15.35 -4.91 29.13
CA ARG A 71 15.14 -4.58 27.72
C ARG A 71 16.40 -3.85 27.27
N PRO A 72 17.28 -4.48 26.47
CA PRO A 72 18.37 -3.73 25.86
C PRO A 72 17.75 -2.60 25.03
N ASN A 73 18.19 -1.36 25.28
CA ASN A 73 17.87 -0.23 24.42
C ASN A 73 18.66 -0.39 23.12
N ILE A 74 18.21 -1.32 22.29
CA ILE A 74 18.63 -1.39 20.90
C ILE A 74 18.02 -0.13 20.28
N LYS A 75 18.85 0.91 20.12
CA LYS A 75 18.53 2.06 19.28
C LYS A 75 18.33 1.52 17.87
N LYS A 76 17.11 1.06 17.57
CA LYS A 76 16.73 0.61 16.23
C LYS A 76 16.96 1.81 15.33
N GLN A 77 18.02 1.76 14.51
CA GLN A 77 18.23 2.77 13.49
C GLN A 77 16.97 2.75 12.63
N LYS A 78 16.19 3.84 12.70
CA LYS A 78 14.93 3.92 12.00
C LYS A 78 15.25 3.83 10.51
N PRO A 79 14.70 2.85 9.76
CA PRO A 79 15.00 2.74 8.34
C PRO A 79 14.69 4.09 7.69
N ARG A 80 15.65 4.61 6.93
CA ARG A 80 15.49 5.90 6.23
C ARG A 80 14.23 5.79 5.38
N ARG A 81 13.30 6.74 5.53
CA ARG A 81 12.10 6.80 4.70
C ARG A 81 12.56 6.88 3.25
N LEU A 82 12.24 5.85 2.46
CA LEU A 82 12.52 5.84 1.03
C LEU A 82 11.72 6.99 0.40
N LYS A 83 12.44 7.98 -0.13
CA LYS A 83 11.87 9.04 -0.96
C LYS A 83 11.93 8.53 -2.39
N LEU A 84 10.85 8.74 -3.15
CA LEU A 84 10.82 8.41 -4.56
C LEU A 84 11.95 9.17 -5.26
N ARG A 85 12.88 8.41 -5.83
CA ARG A 85 13.86 8.90 -6.78
C ARG A 85 13.32 8.67 -8.20
N PRO A 86 13.82 9.39 -9.22
CA PRO A 86 13.58 8.99 -10.60
C PRO A 86 13.98 7.52 -10.79
N LEU A 87 13.05 6.70 -11.32
CA LEU A 87 13.29 5.28 -11.57
C LEU A 87 14.34 5.11 -12.68
N GLU A 88 15.20 4.11 -12.52
CA GLU A 88 16.11 3.68 -13.58
C GLU A 88 15.33 3.05 -14.74
N PRO A 89 15.86 3.01 -15.97
CA PRO A 89 15.16 2.46 -17.14
C PRO A 89 14.62 1.04 -16.93
N HIS A 90 15.46 0.15 -16.37
CA HIS A 90 15.06 -1.24 -16.08
C HIS A 90 13.98 -1.34 -14.99
N GLU A 91 13.99 -0.42 -14.01
CA GLU A 91 12.95 -0.35 -12.99
C GLU A 91 11.62 0.11 -13.61
N LYS A 92 11.66 1.02 -14.59
CA LYS A 92 10.47 1.49 -15.32
C LYS A 92 9.84 0.37 -16.15
N GLU A 93 10.63 -0.37 -16.90
CA GLU A 93 10.15 -1.51 -17.69
C GLU A 93 9.42 -2.54 -16.80
N MET A 94 10.00 -2.86 -15.65
CA MET A 94 9.36 -3.76 -14.67
C MET A 94 8.07 -3.15 -14.10
N ALA A 95 8.07 -1.85 -13.81
CA ALA A 95 6.91 -1.15 -13.29
C ALA A 95 5.75 -1.14 -14.29
N GLU A 96 6.03 -0.92 -15.58
CA GLU A 96 5.06 -0.94 -16.68
C GLU A 96 4.50 -2.34 -16.89
N ALA A 97 5.37 -3.36 -16.96
CA ALA A 97 4.97 -4.75 -17.16
C ALA A 97 4.03 -5.27 -16.05
N HIS A 98 4.27 -4.88 -14.81
CA HIS A 98 3.46 -5.29 -13.66
C HIS A 98 2.39 -4.27 -13.24
N HIS A 99 2.16 -3.22 -14.03
CA HIS A 99 1.21 -2.16 -13.69
C HIS A 99 -0.23 -2.70 -13.48
N THR A 100 -0.61 -3.73 -14.24
CA THR A 100 -1.91 -4.43 -14.12
C THR A 100 -2.20 -4.95 -12.71
N LEU A 101 -1.15 -5.19 -11.90
CA LEU A 101 -1.26 -5.61 -10.51
C LEU A 101 -1.93 -4.54 -9.64
N VAL A 102 -1.69 -3.26 -9.90
CA VAL A 102 -2.31 -2.13 -9.20
C VAL A 102 -3.82 -2.10 -9.47
N LEU A 103 -4.22 -2.25 -10.73
CA LEU A 103 -5.62 -2.28 -11.12
C LEU A 103 -6.35 -3.48 -10.49
N ARG A 104 -5.71 -4.66 -10.49
CA ARG A 104 -6.24 -5.85 -9.82
C ARG A 104 -6.39 -5.63 -8.32
N PHE A 105 -5.41 -4.99 -7.68
CA PHE A 105 -5.45 -4.69 -6.25
C PHE A 105 -6.64 -3.80 -5.90
N LEU A 106 -6.87 -2.73 -6.66
CA LEU A 106 -8.02 -1.84 -6.45
C LEU A 106 -9.35 -2.59 -6.60
N ARG A 107 -9.49 -3.41 -7.65
CA ARG A 107 -10.69 -4.22 -7.91
C ARG A 107 -10.98 -5.20 -6.76
N VAL A 108 -9.97 -5.94 -6.30
CA VAL A 108 -10.13 -6.93 -5.21
C VAL A 108 -10.51 -6.26 -3.89
N ASN A 109 -10.03 -5.04 -3.64
CA ASN A 109 -10.34 -4.31 -2.41
C ASN A 109 -11.62 -3.45 -2.53
N GLY A 110 -12.28 -3.43 -3.70
CA GLY A 110 -13.46 -2.61 -3.94
C GLY A 110 -13.20 -1.10 -3.81
N LEU A 111 -12.00 -0.66 -4.18
CA LEU A 111 -11.58 0.74 -4.03
C LEU A 111 -11.84 1.51 -5.33
N PRO A 112 -12.49 2.70 -5.27
CA PRO A 112 -12.61 3.57 -6.44
C PRO A 112 -11.22 4.05 -6.88
N MET A 113 -11.02 4.11 -8.19
CA MET A 113 -9.73 4.47 -8.78
C MET A 113 -9.38 5.95 -8.50
N GLU A 114 -10.37 6.84 -8.56
CA GLU A 114 -10.19 8.28 -8.40
C GLU A 114 -9.59 8.67 -7.04
N ASP A 115 -9.97 7.95 -5.97
CA ASP A 115 -9.56 8.31 -4.61
C ASP A 115 -8.32 7.56 -4.10
N TYR A 116 -8.05 6.36 -4.63
CA TYR A 116 -7.05 5.45 -4.05
C TYR A 116 -5.90 5.10 -4.99
N TYR A 117 -5.98 5.48 -6.26
CA TYR A 117 -4.92 5.12 -7.22
C TYR A 117 -3.59 5.77 -6.86
N ASP A 118 -3.58 7.05 -6.50
CA ASP A 118 -2.39 7.80 -6.06
C ASP A 118 -1.75 7.18 -4.80
N VAL A 119 -2.56 6.87 -3.79
CA VAL A 119 -2.12 6.24 -2.53
C VAL A 119 -1.41 4.92 -2.79
N VAL A 120 -1.94 4.13 -3.72
CA VAL A 120 -1.46 2.79 -4.03
C VAL A 120 -0.27 2.82 -5.01
N ILE A 121 -0.30 3.67 -6.04
CA ILE A 121 0.73 3.70 -7.09
C ILE A 121 2.08 4.16 -6.55
N PHE A 122 2.13 5.17 -5.69
CA PHE A 122 3.40 5.61 -5.09
C PHE A 122 4.05 4.49 -4.28
N ARG A 123 3.22 3.69 -3.60
CA ARG A 123 3.70 2.58 -2.80
C ARG A 123 4.17 1.41 -3.66
N TYR A 124 3.51 1.17 -4.80
CA TYR A 124 3.94 0.22 -5.80
C TYR A 124 5.30 0.59 -6.40
N LEU A 125 5.49 1.84 -6.82
CA LEU A 125 6.76 2.33 -7.38
C LEU A 125 7.91 2.21 -6.38
N LEU A 126 7.65 2.57 -5.11
CA LEU A 126 8.62 2.34 -4.02
C LEU A 126 8.93 0.85 -3.82
N ALA A 127 7.98 -0.05 -4.08
CA ALA A 127 8.21 -1.48 -3.97
C ALA A 127 9.11 -1.99 -5.10
N VAL A 128 8.95 -1.47 -6.33
CA VAL A 128 9.86 -1.74 -7.47
C VAL A 128 11.28 -1.30 -7.13
N GLU A 129 11.47 -0.04 -6.73
CA GLU A 129 12.79 0.48 -6.36
C GLU A 129 13.41 -0.31 -5.18
N LYS A 130 12.59 -0.65 -4.17
CA LYS A 130 13.05 -1.43 -3.01
C LYS A 130 13.48 -2.84 -3.40
N TRP A 131 12.77 -3.45 -4.36
CA TRP A 131 13.06 -4.78 -4.86
C TRP A 131 14.45 -4.83 -5.49
N PHE A 132 14.76 -3.91 -6.41
CA PHE A 132 16.08 -3.84 -7.04
C PHE A 132 17.20 -3.44 -6.07
N ARG A 133 16.91 -2.53 -5.12
CA ARG A 133 17.90 -2.11 -4.12
C ARG A 133 18.29 -3.22 -3.13
N ARG A 134 17.40 -4.16 -2.83
CA ARG A 134 17.63 -5.22 -1.83
C ARG A 134 17.52 -6.60 -2.48
N PRO A 135 18.64 -7.16 -3.00
CA PRO A 135 18.63 -8.50 -3.59
C PRO A 135 18.25 -9.58 -2.56
N ASP A 136 18.36 -9.32 -1.25
CA ASP A 136 17.87 -10.20 -0.19
C ASP A 136 16.40 -10.60 -0.35
N LEU A 137 15.60 -9.71 -0.97
CA LEU A 137 14.17 -9.91 -1.17
C LEU A 137 13.87 -10.89 -2.30
N TYR A 138 14.84 -11.23 -3.16
CA TYR A 138 14.63 -12.10 -4.32
C TYR A 138 14.14 -13.52 -3.97
N ARG A 139 14.26 -13.90 -2.69
CA ARG A 139 13.64 -15.09 -2.12
C ARG A 139 12.09 -15.10 -2.19
N TYR A 140 11.46 -13.94 -2.34
CA TYR A 140 10.00 -13.78 -2.37
C TYR A 140 9.55 -13.29 -3.73
N GLY A 141 8.38 -13.68 -4.25
CA GLY A 141 7.90 -13.12 -5.51
C GLY A 141 7.66 -11.61 -5.43
N PHE A 142 8.07 -10.86 -6.47
CA PHE A 142 7.84 -9.41 -6.56
C PHE A 142 6.36 -9.03 -6.34
N THR A 143 5.44 -9.81 -6.93
CA THR A 143 4.00 -9.62 -6.78
C THR A 143 3.55 -9.60 -5.33
N SER A 144 4.13 -10.46 -4.49
CA SER A 144 3.82 -10.55 -3.06
C SER A 144 4.30 -9.31 -2.30
N ILE A 145 5.50 -8.82 -2.65
CA ILE A 145 6.07 -7.61 -2.03
C ILE A 145 5.30 -6.37 -2.45
N ALA A 146 4.98 -6.23 -3.73
CA ALA A 146 4.14 -5.16 -4.24
C ALA A 146 2.77 -5.16 -3.55
N TRP A 147 2.12 -6.32 -3.45
CA TRP A 147 0.82 -6.46 -2.79
C TRP A 147 0.87 -6.09 -1.31
N ALA A 148 1.90 -6.57 -0.58
CA ALA A 148 2.09 -6.23 0.83
C ALA A 148 2.39 -4.74 1.03
N ALA A 149 3.19 -4.15 0.13
CA ALA A 149 3.47 -2.72 0.14
C ALA A 149 2.18 -1.92 -0.06
N MET A 150 1.41 -2.19 -1.11
CA MET A 150 0.14 -1.51 -1.39
C MET A 150 -0.88 -1.68 -0.25
N SER A 151 -1.00 -2.89 0.30
CA SER A 151 -1.84 -3.16 1.48
C SER A 151 -1.46 -2.30 2.69
N SER A 152 -0.15 -2.11 2.91
CA SER A 152 0.33 -1.24 3.99
C SER A 152 -0.01 0.24 3.75
N ALA A 153 0.04 0.72 2.49
CA ALA A 153 -0.38 2.09 2.17
C ALA A 153 -1.87 2.29 2.43
N LEU A 154 -2.71 1.34 2.01
CA LEU A 154 -4.15 1.39 2.28
C LEU A 154 -4.46 1.43 3.78
N SER A 155 -3.77 0.60 4.58
CA SER A 155 -3.92 0.62 6.03
C SER A 155 -3.54 1.97 6.64
N HIS A 156 -2.46 2.59 6.15
CA HIS A 156 -2.03 3.91 6.62
C HIS A 156 -2.97 5.01 6.19
N GLU A 157 -3.54 4.94 4.99
CA GLU A 157 -4.54 5.91 4.54
C GLU A 157 -5.80 5.81 5.40
N ARG A 158 -6.32 4.59 5.64
CA ARG A 158 -7.45 4.39 6.56
C ARG A 158 -7.17 4.90 7.97
N GLU A 159 -5.96 4.68 8.47
CA GLU A 159 -5.55 5.19 9.78
C GLU A 159 -5.46 6.72 9.81
N LYS A 160 -4.95 7.34 8.74
CA LYS A 160 -4.93 8.79 8.57
C LYS A 160 -6.35 9.36 8.55
N GLN A 161 -7.27 8.75 7.79
CA GLN A 161 -8.68 9.14 7.76
C GLN A 161 -9.32 9.06 9.13
N ARG A 162 -9.07 7.99 9.89
CA ARG A 162 -9.57 7.85 11.29
C ARG A 162 -9.01 8.87 12.27
N ARG A 163 -7.83 9.43 11.99
CA ARG A 163 -7.18 10.45 12.84
C ARG A 163 -7.53 11.88 12.42
N ARG A 164 -8.22 12.07 11.29
CA ARG A 164 -8.66 13.40 10.88
C ARG A 164 -9.68 13.92 11.91
N PRO A 165 -9.51 15.16 12.41
CA PRO A 165 -10.54 15.81 13.20
C PRO A 165 -11.85 15.77 12.42
N GLN A 166 -12.93 15.35 13.08
CA GLN A 166 -14.26 15.42 12.50
C GLN A 166 -14.69 16.88 12.54
N THR A 167 -14.91 17.47 11.37
CA THR A 167 -15.46 18.82 11.27
C THR A 167 -16.96 18.70 11.38
N VAL A 168 -17.53 19.31 12.43
CA VAL A 168 -18.97 19.48 12.60
C VAL A 168 -19.34 20.93 12.32
N SER A 169 -20.55 21.16 11.81
CA SER A 169 -21.06 22.52 11.67
C SER A 169 -21.43 23.07 13.05
N LEU A 170 -21.27 24.38 13.26
CA LEU A 170 -21.73 25.01 14.49
C LEU A 170 -23.26 24.97 14.61
N GLU A 171 -23.98 25.00 13.49
CA GLU A 171 -25.44 24.91 13.44
C GLU A 171 -25.99 23.47 13.56
N GLU A 172 -25.10 22.47 13.61
CA GLU A 172 -25.53 21.08 13.73
C GLU A 172 -26.00 20.79 15.17
N PRO A 173 -27.19 20.17 15.36
CA PRO A 173 -27.67 19.83 16.68
C PRO A 173 -26.80 18.76 17.33
N ILE A 174 -26.50 18.94 18.62
CA ILE A 174 -25.71 18.00 19.40
C ILE A 174 -26.57 16.75 19.66
N PRO A 175 -26.11 15.55 19.26
CA PRO A 175 -26.89 14.34 19.41
C PRO A 175 -27.16 14.04 20.89
N GLY A 176 -28.43 13.89 21.26
CA GLY A 176 -28.85 13.64 22.64
C GLY A 176 -29.02 14.88 23.51
N CYS A 177 -28.92 16.08 22.94
CA CYS A 177 -29.31 17.33 23.60
C CYS A 177 -30.60 17.88 22.97
N ASP A 178 -31.42 18.58 23.76
CA ASP A 178 -32.74 19.11 23.40
C ASP A 178 -32.68 20.23 22.33
N GLY A 179 -32.22 19.91 21.11
CA GLY A 179 -32.08 20.85 20.00
C GLY A 179 -30.92 21.85 20.14
N LEU A 180 -30.07 21.71 21.16
CA LEU A 180 -28.90 22.56 21.35
C LEU A 180 -27.90 22.35 20.20
N THR A 181 -27.42 23.43 19.61
CA THR A 181 -26.41 23.38 18.54
C THR A 181 -24.99 23.43 19.11
N TRP A 182 -23.99 23.07 18.30
CA TRP A 182 -22.57 23.25 18.67
C TRP A 182 -22.19 24.72 18.89
N GLY A 183 -22.88 25.66 18.24
CA GLY A 183 -22.73 27.10 18.44
C GLY A 183 -23.18 27.55 19.83
N ASP A 184 -24.32 27.04 20.31
CA ASP A 184 -24.87 27.37 21.64
C ASP A 184 -23.97 26.88 22.79
N ALA A 185 -23.18 25.83 22.56
CA ALA A 185 -22.23 25.31 23.54
C ALA A 185 -20.98 26.19 23.72
N ILE A 186 -20.77 27.20 22.87
CA ILE A 186 -19.62 28.11 22.96
C ILE A 186 -19.84 29.12 24.09
N THR A 187 -19.06 28.99 25.16
CA THR A 187 -19.13 29.92 26.30
C THR A 187 -18.72 31.35 25.93
N GLN A 188 -19.25 32.35 26.65
CA GLN A 188 -18.97 33.78 26.42
C GLN A 188 -17.48 34.14 26.31
N ARG A 189 -16.62 33.46 27.07
CA ARG A 189 -15.15 33.69 27.06
C ARG A 189 -14.47 33.18 25.78
N ASN A 190 -15.11 32.26 25.05
CA ASN A 190 -14.57 31.62 23.86
C ASN A 190 -15.14 32.22 22.55
N LEU A 191 -16.12 33.14 22.61
CA LEU A 191 -16.69 33.77 21.41
C LEU A 191 -15.66 34.54 20.58
N THR A 192 -14.55 34.99 21.17
CA THR A 192 -13.44 35.65 20.48
C THR A 192 -12.84 34.81 19.34
N TYR A 193 -12.98 33.47 19.40
CA TYR A 193 -12.48 32.55 18.37
C TYR A 193 -13.50 32.27 17.25
N THR A 194 -14.71 32.83 17.32
CA THR A 194 -15.81 32.65 16.37
C THR A 194 -16.44 34.00 16.03
N PRO A 195 -15.75 34.87 15.26
CA PRO A 195 -16.19 36.25 14.99
C PRO A 195 -17.52 36.32 14.24
N TYR A 196 -17.84 35.33 13.41
CA TYR A 196 -19.07 35.28 12.62
C TYR A 196 -20.35 35.16 13.45
N LEU A 197 -20.27 34.62 14.67
CA LEU A 197 -21.42 34.58 15.60
C LEU A 197 -21.60 35.91 16.35
N LEU A 198 -20.54 36.73 16.44
CA LEU A 198 -20.60 38.02 17.10
C LEU A 198 -21.35 39.07 16.26
N GLU A 199 -21.20 38.98 14.93
CA GLU A 199 -21.78 39.92 13.97
C GLU A 199 -23.29 39.70 13.76
N ALA A 200 -23.78 38.47 13.96
CA ALA A 200 -25.20 38.13 13.78
C ALA A 200 -26.09 38.53 14.98
N ALA A 201 -25.50 38.96 16.10
CA ALA A 201 -26.22 39.31 17.33
C ALA A 201 -26.42 40.84 17.51
N VAL A 202 -26.02 41.65 16.53
CA VAL A 202 -26.15 43.12 16.50
C VAL A 202 -27.26 43.51 15.52
#